data_AF-A0A9E5SAG0-F1
#
_entry.id   AF-A0A9E5SAG0-F1
#
_cell.length_a   1.000
_cell.length_b   1.000
_cell.length_c   1.000
_cell.angle_alpha   90.00
_cell.angle_beta   90.00
_cell.angle_gamma   90.00
#
_symmetry.space_group_name_H-M   'P 1'
#
loop_
_entity.id
_entity.type
_entity.pdbx_description
1 polymer ?
#
loop_
_entity_poly.entity_id
_entity_poly.type
_entity_poly.pdbx_seq_one_letter_code
_entity_poly.pdbx_strand_id
1 'polypeptide(L)'
;LARGVIDAVQPGGTYLGEEHTLKYFRKEFWWPTIMSRARIKDWTEAGSKSLGQRATEKTQSILQTHQPEKLADDVLAKLREIIEKAEAAL
;
A
#
# COMPACT_ATOMS: atom_id res chain seq x y z
N LEU A 1 24.81 -3.61 6.30
CA LEU A 1 25.13 -4.58 5.22
C LEU A 1 25.13 -5.98 5.83
N ALA A 2 24.51 -6.95 5.15
CA ALA A 2 24.22 -8.29 5.67
C ALA A 2 25.43 -9.26 5.74
N ARG A 3 26.67 -8.76 5.94
CA ARG A 3 27.90 -9.59 5.86
C ARG A 3 27.91 -10.73 6.87
N GLY A 4 27.58 -10.44 8.13
CA GLY A 4 27.60 -11.47 9.19
C GLY A 4 26.65 -12.64 8.93
N VAL A 5 25.47 -12.38 8.35
CA VAL A 5 24.53 -13.47 7.98
C VAL A 5 24.97 -14.20 6.71
N ILE A 6 25.59 -13.50 5.75
CA ILE A 6 26.18 -14.15 4.56
C ILE A 6 27.29 -15.13 4.97
N ASP A 7 28.16 -14.71 5.88
CA ASP A 7 29.24 -15.55 6.41
C ASP A 7 28.68 -16.71 7.27
N ALA A 8 27.54 -16.54 7.94
CA ALA A 8 26.93 -17.60 8.75
C ALA A 8 26.24 -18.68 7.89
N VAL A 9 25.47 -18.29 6.88
CA VAL A 9 24.63 -19.22 6.10
C VAL A 9 25.44 -20.10 5.16
N GLN A 10 26.57 -19.58 4.64
CA GLN A 10 27.46 -20.27 3.68
C GLN A 10 26.76 -20.72 2.37
N PRO A 11 27.51 -21.15 1.33
CA PRO A 11 26.92 -21.59 0.08
C PRO A 11 25.96 -22.78 0.24
N GLY A 12 24.80 -22.71 -0.41
CA GLY A 12 23.76 -23.76 -0.34
C GLY A 12 22.85 -23.69 0.89
N GLY A 13 23.10 -22.78 1.83
CA GLY A 13 22.23 -22.54 2.97
C GLY A 13 20.99 -21.69 2.65
N THR A 14 20.15 -21.47 3.67
CA THR A 14 18.93 -20.66 3.58
C THR A 14 18.94 -19.52 4.59
N TYR A 15 18.44 -18.35 4.19
CA TYR A 15 18.35 -17.16 5.04
C TYR A 15 17.01 -17.05 5.78
N LEU A 16 16.05 -17.95 5.53
CA LEU A 16 14.68 -17.82 6.05
C LEU A 16 14.60 -17.87 7.58
N GLY A 17 15.49 -18.62 8.23
CA GLY A 17 15.54 -18.79 9.68
C GLY A 17 16.44 -17.77 10.41
N GLU A 18 17.13 -16.90 9.68
CA GLU A 18 18.15 -16.03 10.25
C GLU A 18 17.56 -14.83 10.99
N GLU A 19 18.14 -14.48 12.14
CA GLU A 19 17.70 -13.33 12.96
C GLU A 19 17.74 -12.03 12.15
N HIS A 20 18.77 -11.87 11.31
CA HIS A 20 18.88 -10.75 10.38
C HIS A 20 17.65 -10.67 9.48
N THR A 21 17.25 -11.78 8.85
CA THR A 21 16.06 -11.81 7.99
C THR A 21 14.81 -11.42 8.78
N LEU A 22 14.60 -11.99 9.96
CA LEU A 22 13.45 -11.66 10.82
C LEU A 22 13.40 -10.16 11.20
N LYS A 23 14.56 -9.54 11.46
CA LYS A 23 14.66 -8.13 11.85
C LYS A 23 14.28 -7.18 10.71
N TYR A 24 14.64 -7.50 9.47
CA TYR A 24 14.53 -6.57 8.35
C TYR A 24 13.39 -6.88 7.37
N PHE A 25 12.90 -8.12 7.27
CA PHE A 25 12.00 -8.52 6.18
C PHE A 25 10.66 -7.76 6.14
N ARG A 26 10.15 -7.27 7.28
CA ARG A 26 8.90 -6.47 7.29
C ARG A 26 9.13 -5.01 6.95
N LYS A 27 10.35 -4.51 7.13
CA LYS A 27 10.70 -3.09 6.97
C LYS A 27 11.25 -2.77 5.59
N GLU A 28 12.04 -3.68 5.01
CA GLU A 28 12.75 -3.44 3.76
C GLU A 28 12.01 -3.96 2.53
N PHE A 29 11.08 -4.90 2.71
CA PHE A 29 10.27 -5.40 1.59
C PHE A 29 9.05 -4.52 1.35
N TRP A 30 8.84 -4.20 0.09
CA TRP A 30 7.56 -3.68 -0.36
C TRP A 30 6.51 -4.80 -0.42
N TRP A 31 5.41 -4.59 0.31
CA TRP A 31 4.26 -5.48 0.36
C TRP A 31 3.16 -4.95 -0.57
N PRO A 32 2.78 -5.71 -1.62
CA PRO A 32 1.78 -5.25 -2.55
C PRO A 32 0.40 -5.21 -1.86
N THR A 33 -0.32 -4.12 -2.07
CA THR A 33 -1.69 -3.97 -1.57
C THR A 33 -2.74 -4.53 -2.54
N ILE A 34 -2.44 -4.53 -3.85
CA ILE A 34 -3.39 -4.93 -4.91
C ILE A 34 -2.86 -6.11 -5.74
N MET A 35 -1.55 -6.34 -5.83
CA MET A 35 -1.01 -7.48 -6.59
C MET A 35 -1.18 -8.79 -5.82
N SER A 36 -1.29 -9.93 -6.52
CA SER A 36 -1.33 -11.26 -5.89
C SER A 36 0.06 -11.85 -5.91
N ARG A 37 0.49 -12.41 -4.77
CA ARG A 37 1.64 -13.34 -4.71
C ARG A 37 1.21 -14.74 -4.27
N ALA A 38 -0.10 -15.02 -4.27
CA ALA A 38 -0.64 -16.31 -3.91
C ALA A 38 -0.25 -17.37 -4.94
N ARG A 39 -0.17 -18.63 -4.52
CA ARG A 39 0.00 -19.75 -5.45
C ARG A 39 -1.25 -19.85 -6.32
N ILE A 40 -1.09 -20.41 -7.52
CA ILE A 40 -2.19 -20.49 -8.50
C ILE A 40 -3.44 -21.18 -7.93
N LYS A 41 -3.26 -22.26 -7.16
CA LYS A 41 -4.34 -22.98 -6.50
C LYS A 41 -5.12 -22.07 -5.55
N ASP A 42 -4.43 -21.42 -4.62
CA ASP A 42 -5.03 -20.53 -3.61
C ASP A 42 -5.74 -19.34 -4.26
N TRP A 43 -5.15 -18.76 -5.32
CA TRP A 43 -5.79 -17.68 -6.08
C TRP A 43 -7.06 -18.14 -6.79
N THR A 44 -7.05 -19.35 -7.35
CA THR A 44 -8.22 -19.93 -8.01
C THR A 44 -9.34 -20.22 -7.02
N GLU A 45 -9.02 -20.82 -5.87
CA GLU A 45 -9.98 -21.09 -4.79
C GLU A 45 -10.56 -19.80 -4.19
N ALA A 46 -9.79 -18.71 -4.20
CA ALA A 46 -10.23 -17.37 -3.78
C ALA A 46 -11.03 -16.61 -4.85
N GLY A 47 -11.44 -17.27 -5.94
CA GLY A 47 -12.32 -16.70 -6.98
C GLY A 47 -11.59 -16.03 -8.15
N SER A 48 -10.29 -16.27 -8.33
CA SER A 48 -9.53 -15.94 -9.55
C SER A 48 -9.63 -14.47 -9.98
N LYS A 49 -9.71 -13.53 -9.02
CA LYS A 49 -9.91 -12.11 -9.36
C LYS A 49 -8.73 -11.56 -10.17
N SER A 50 -9.06 -10.87 -11.26
CA SER A 50 -8.08 -10.12 -12.04
C SER A 50 -7.53 -8.93 -11.25
N LEU A 51 -6.40 -8.38 -11.71
CA LEU A 51 -5.83 -7.19 -11.11
C LEU A 51 -6.80 -6.00 -11.17
N GLY A 52 -7.53 -5.85 -12.28
CA GLY A 52 -8.53 -4.79 -12.45
C GLY A 52 -9.68 -4.89 -11.45
N GLN A 53 -10.21 -6.10 -11.23
CA GLN A 53 -11.27 -6.31 -10.23
C GLN A 53 -10.80 -5.92 -8.82
N ARG A 54 -9.60 -6.34 -8.43
CA ARG A 54 -9.02 -6.00 -7.11
C ARG A 54 -8.73 -4.51 -6.97
N ALA A 55 -8.29 -3.85 -8.04
CA ALA A 55 -8.10 -2.41 -8.05
C ALA A 55 -9.44 -1.68 -7.85
N THR A 56 -10.49 -2.07 -8.58
CA THR A 56 -11.84 -1.51 -8.41
C THR A 56 -12.36 -1.69 -6.98
N GLU A 57 -12.22 -2.88 -6.40
CA GLU A 57 -12.61 -3.15 -5.01
C GLU A 57 -11.87 -2.27 -4.02
N LYS A 58 -10.55 -2.10 -4.20
CA LYS A 58 -9.74 -1.23 -3.34
C LYS A 58 -10.18 0.23 -3.45
N THR A 59 -10.45 0.72 -4.67
CA THR A 59 -10.95 2.07 -4.92
C THR A 59 -12.29 2.30 -4.21
N GLN A 60 -13.24 1.39 -4.37
CA GLN A 60 -14.54 1.49 -3.70
C GLN A 60 -14.40 1.51 -2.18
N SER A 61 -13.53 0.65 -1.63
CA SER A 61 -13.23 0.64 -0.19
C SER A 61 -12.65 1.98 0.28
N ILE A 62 -11.72 2.59 -0.46
CA ILE A 62 -11.15 3.90 -0.12
C ILE A 62 -12.24 4.97 -0.14
N LEU A 63 -13.05 5.03 -1.20
CA LEU A 63 -14.13 6.02 -1.32
C LEU A 63 -15.16 5.92 -0.18
N GLN A 64 -15.41 4.72 0.34
CA GLN A 64 -16.37 4.50 1.43
C GLN A 64 -15.80 4.74 2.83
N THR A 65 -14.50 4.54 3.03
CA THR A 65 -13.91 4.47 4.38
C THR A 65 -12.91 5.58 4.69
N HIS A 66 -12.31 6.19 3.66
CA HIS A 66 -11.30 7.22 3.88
C HIS A 66 -11.95 8.54 4.28
N GLN A 67 -11.64 8.99 5.49
CA GLN A 67 -11.98 10.33 5.94
C GLN A 67 -10.71 11.20 5.87
N PRO A 68 -10.64 12.17 4.94
CA PRO A 68 -9.50 13.07 4.87
C PRO A 68 -9.48 13.98 6.11
N GLU A 69 -8.27 14.40 6.50
CA GLU A 69 -8.11 15.37 7.56
C GLU A 69 -8.77 16.70 7.16
N LYS A 70 -9.58 17.26 8.05
CA LYS A 70 -10.30 18.49 7.80
C LYS A 70 -9.28 19.63 7.68
N LEU A 71 -9.42 20.43 6.62
CA LEU A 71 -8.67 21.69 6.50
C LEU A 71 -9.04 22.65 7.64
N ALA A 72 -8.09 23.50 8.02
CA ALA A 72 -8.34 24.57 8.99
C ALA A 72 -9.47 25.50 8.50
N ASP A 73 -10.27 26.00 9.44
CA ASP A 73 -11.49 26.74 9.12
C ASP A 73 -11.21 28.05 8.36
N ASP A 74 -10.08 28.70 8.63
CA ASP A 74 -9.64 29.91 7.92
C ASP A 74 -9.27 29.62 6.45
N VAL A 75 -8.65 28.47 6.19
CA VAL A 75 -8.34 28.00 4.83
C VAL A 75 -9.63 27.68 4.08
N LEU A 76 -10.58 27.00 4.73
CA LEU A 76 -11.90 26.70 4.13
C LEU A 76 -12.67 27.98 3.79
N ALA A 77 -12.64 28.98 4.67
CA ALA A 77 -13.29 30.26 4.42
C ALA A 77 -12.69 30.98 3.19
N LYS A 78 -11.35 31.04 3.10
CA LYS A 78 -10.67 31.62 1.93
C LYS A 78 -10.96 30.88 0.63
N LEU A 79 -11.01 29.54 0.67
CA LEU A 79 -11.36 28.74 -0.50
C LEU A 79 -12.77 29.07 -1.00
N ARG A 80 -13.75 29.21 -0.10
CA ARG A 80 -15.11 29.62 -0.45
C ARG A 80 -15.15 31.00 -1.09
N GLU A 81 -14.45 31.97 -0.51
CA GLU A 81 -14.36 33.33 -1.08
C GLU A 81 -13.79 33.32 -2.51
N ILE A 82 -12.77 32.50 -2.78
CA ILE A 82 -12.17 32.37 -4.12
C ILE A 82 -13.16 31.77 -5.11
N ILE A 83 -13.89 30.72 -4.70
CA ILE A 83 -14.91 30.07 -5.55
C ILE A 83 -16.03 31.05 -5.90
N GLU A 84 -16.57 31.76 -4.91
CA GLU A 84 -17.64 32.75 -5.13
C GLU A 84 -17.21 33.87 -6.08
N LYS A 85 -15.97 34.38 -5.94
CA LYS A 85 -15.43 35.39 -6.85
C LYS A 85 -15.26 34.86 -8.28
N ALA A 86 -14.86 33.60 -8.45
CA ALA A 86 -14.71 32.99 -9.76
C ALA A 86 -16.06 32.74 -10.43
N GLU A 87 -17.06 32.28 -9.69
CA GLU A 87 -18.43 32.07 -10.17
C GLU A 87 -19.12 33.38 -10.54
N ALA A 88 -18.89 34.46 -9.79
CA ALA A 88 -19.46 35.78 -10.09
C ALA A 88 -18.81 36.48 -11.30
N ALA A 89 -17.63 36.02 -11.72
CA ALA A 89 -16.92 36.54 -12.89
C ALA A 89 -17.24 35.79 -14.19
N LEU A 90 -18.05 34.73 -14.11
CA LEU A 90 -18.62 33.95 -15.21
C LEU A 90 -19.97 34.52 -15.66
#